data_AF-A0A2V3UNN0-F1
#
_entry.id   AF-A0A2V3UNN0-F1
#
_cell.length_a   1.000
_cell.length_b   1.000
_cell.length_c   1.000
_cell.angle_alpha   90.00
_cell.angle_beta   90.00
_cell.angle_gamma   90.00
#
_symmetry.space_group_name_H-M   'P 1'
#
loop_
_entity.id
_entity.type
_entity.pdbx_description
1 polymer ?
#
loop_
_entity_poly.entity_id
_entity_poly.type
_entity_poly.pdbx_seq_one_letter_code
_entity_poly.pdbx_strand_id
1 'polypeptide(L)'
;MVGNTTVDPLAWASAVTRPEIDAVRNPRTGHVLNVRRMIRAFRYERAILLRQRLKALVKRDEARLVCATCGVPVYLACSTTKRFFFRHRHEDGSCPAVTRTELSEADIRAMKYRGAQESAAHKRIKDLLLRSLSADPRFKDVASERTWRASEGLCGLRRPDVSARTDTDRLAFEVQLSTTFMDVVLSRKEFYLSPVSTNGTDLRL
;
A
#
# COMPACT_ATOMS: atom_id res chain seq x y z
N MET A 1 16.92 11.87 11.74
CA MET A 1 15.96 10.90 11.18
C MET A 1 14.62 11.16 11.87
N VAL A 2 13.65 11.77 11.19
CA VAL A 2 12.35 12.08 11.82
C VAL A 2 11.65 10.76 12.12
N GLY A 3 11.25 10.54 13.38
CA GLY A 3 10.61 9.31 13.84
C GLY A 3 9.33 8.99 13.05
N ASN A 4 8.88 7.74 13.13
CA ASN A 4 7.66 7.30 12.44
C ASN A 4 6.46 8.08 13.00
N THR A 5 5.88 8.99 12.21
CA THR A 5 4.70 9.75 12.62
C THR A 5 3.48 8.83 12.62
N THR A 6 2.85 8.66 13.78
CA THR A 6 1.54 8.00 13.90
C THR A 6 0.43 9.03 13.67
N VAL A 7 -0.58 8.69 12.89
CA VAL A 7 -1.76 9.52 12.64
C VAL A 7 -2.98 8.69 13.01
N ASP A 8 -3.87 9.26 13.81
CA ASP A 8 -5.18 8.66 14.12
C ASP A 8 -5.93 8.38 12.80
N PRO A 9 -6.38 7.13 12.54
CA PRO A 9 -7.17 6.78 11.37
C PRO A 9 -8.39 7.68 11.14
N LEU A 10 -8.99 8.16 12.23
CA LEU A 10 -10.16 9.03 12.23
C LEU A 10 -9.80 10.53 12.15
N ALA A 11 -8.53 10.91 12.19
CA ALA A 11 -8.13 12.28 11.91
C ALA A 11 -8.38 12.64 10.44
N TRP A 12 -8.51 13.94 10.15
CA TRP A 12 -8.61 14.42 8.77
C TRP A 12 -7.26 14.32 8.05
N ALA A 13 -7.29 13.90 6.79
CA ALA A 13 -6.10 13.82 5.97
C ALA A 13 -5.55 15.23 5.66
N SER A 14 -4.22 15.33 5.58
CA SER A 14 -3.54 16.59 5.31
C SER A 14 -2.71 16.50 4.03
N ALA A 15 -2.79 17.53 3.19
CA ALA A 15 -1.91 17.69 2.04
C ALA A 15 -0.56 18.30 2.46
N VAL A 16 0.47 18.12 1.63
CA VAL A 16 1.73 18.88 1.77
C VAL A 16 1.49 20.39 1.58
N THR A 17 2.36 21.21 2.19
CA THR A 17 2.20 22.68 2.20
C THR A 17 2.42 23.33 0.84
N ARG A 18 3.21 22.73 -0.06
CA ARG A 18 3.37 23.19 -1.44
C ARG A 18 3.42 21.94 -2.34
N PRO A 19 2.27 21.45 -2.83
CA PRO A 19 2.28 20.33 -3.75
C PRO A 19 2.73 20.82 -5.13
N GLU A 20 3.56 20.02 -5.80
CA GLU A 20 3.98 20.29 -7.18
C GLU A 20 2.78 20.28 -8.15
N ILE A 21 1.79 19.43 -7.87
CA ILE A 21 0.50 19.40 -8.57
C ILE A 21 -0.57 19.95 -7.62
N ASP A 22 -1.10 21.12 -7.91
CA ASP A 22 -2.10 21.82 -7.09
C ASP A 22 -3.55 21.54 -7.51
N ALA A 23 -3.75 21.10 -8.76
CA ALA A 23 -5.04 20.73 -9.32
C ALA A 23 -4.98 19.42 -10.13
N VAL A 24 -6.01 18.59 -9.98
CA VAL A 24 -6.21 17.36 -10.76
C VAL A 24 -7.55 17.41 -11.48
N ARG A 25 -7.66 16.73 -12.60
CA ARG A 25 -8.88 16.70 -13.42
C ARG A 25 -9.40 15.28 -13.51
N ASN A 26 -10.72 15.11 -13.46
CA ASN A 26 -11.37 13.87 -13.88
C ASN A 26 -11.41 13.84 -15.42
N PRO A 27 -10.73 12.89 -16.09
CA PRO A 27 -10.65 12.87 -17.55
C PRO A 27 -12.00 12.58 -18.23
N ARG A 28 -12.96 11.96 -17.54
CA ARG A 28 -14.29 11.66 -18.10
C ARG A 28 -15.25 12.84 -18.02
N THR A 29 -15.23 13.59 -16.92
CA THR A 29 -16.18 14.68 -16.68
C THR A 29 -15.60 16.07 -16.92
N GLY A 30 -14.27 16.18 -17.07
CA GLY A 30 -13.56 17.46 -17.16
C GLY A 30 -13.47 18.23 -15.84
N HIS A 31 -14.11 17.77 -14.77
CA HIS A 31 -14.14 18.48 -13.48
C HIS A 31 -12.73 18.58 -12.88
N VAL A 32 -12.29 19.80 -12.61
CA VAL A 32 -11.02 20.13 -11.94
C VAL A 32 -11.20 20.25 -10.43
N LEU A 33 -10.35 19.57 -9.67
CA LEU A 33 -10.36 19.50 -8.22
C LEU A 33 -9.06 20.08 -7.66
N ASN A 34 -9.17 21.03 -6.74
CA ASN A 34 -8.01 21.49 -5.97
C ASN A 34 -7.51 20.39 -5.03
N VAL A 35 -6.22 20.06 -5.13
CA VAL A 35 -5.60 18.92 -4.44
C VAL A 35 -5.73 19.04 -2.92
N ARG A 36 -5.48 20.22 -2.34
CA ARG A 36 -5.53 20.41 -0.88
C ARG A 36 -6.94 20.25 -0.35
N ARG A 37 -7.91 20.89 -1.02
CA ARG A 37 -9.32 20.81 -0.64
C ARG A 37 -9.83 19.38 -0.76
N MET A 38 -9.48 18.69 -1.84
CA MET A 38 -9.87 17.29 -2.05
C MET A 38 -9.28 16.37 -0.98
N ILE A 39 -7.98 16.46 -0.68
CA ILE A 39 -7.36 15.61 0.35
C ILE A 39 -8.00 15.83 1.71
N ARG A 40 -8.24 17.09 2.11
CA ARG A 40 -8.84 17.43 3.40
C ARG A 40 -10.29 16.99 3.55
N ALA A 41 -10.96 16.62 2.47
CA ALA A 41 -12.32 16.06 2.50
C ALA A 41 -12.37 14.59 2.96
N PHE A 42 -11.22 13.93 3.13
CA PHE A 42 -11.16 12.53 3.56
C PHE A 42 -10.61 12.39 4.98
N ARG A 43 -11.16 11.45 5.74
CA ARG A 43 -10.48 10.87 6.91
C ARG A 43 -9.20 10.17 6.47
N TYR A 44 -8.20 10.11 7.35
CA TYR A 44 -6.88 9.60 7.03
C TYR A 44 -6.93 8.17 6.50
N GLU A 45 -7.71 7.28 7.13
CA GLU A 45 -7.93 5.91 6.65
C GLU A 45 -8.50 5.87 5.22
N ARG A 46 -9.43 6.75 4.89
CA ARG A 46 -10.09 6.82 3.58
C ARG A 46 -9.12 7.36 2.53
N ALA A 47 -8.26 8.30 2.89
CA ALA A 47 -7.18 8.77 2.03
C ALA A 47 -6.15 7.67 1.72
N ILE A 48 -5.85 6.78 2.68
CA ILE A 48 -5.00 5.60 2.44
C ILE A 48 -5.66 4.63 1.45
N LEU A 49 -6.96 4.36 1.59
CA LEU A 49 -7.69 3.51 0.63
C LEU A 49 -7.76 4.15 -0.76
N LEU A 50 -8.01 5.46 -0.83
CA LEU A 50 -7.99 6.21 -2.08
C LEU A 50 -6.62 6.11 -2.76
N ARG A 51 -5.54 6.23 -1.98
CA ARG A 51 -4.16 6.06 -2.45
C ARG A 51 -3.93 4.72 -3.14
N GLN A 52 -4.35 3.63 -2.49
CA GLN A 52 -4.25 2.28 -3.05
C GLN A 52 -5.04 2.17 -4.35
N ARG A 53 -6.29 2.64 -4.34
CA ARG A 53 -7.21 2.55 -5.49
C ARG A 53 -6.68 3.31 -6.71
N LEU A 54 -6.27 4.57 -6.52
CA LEU A 54 -5.76 5.39 -7.63
C LEU A 54 -4.49 4.80 -8.23
N LYS A 55 -3.58 4.29 -7.40
CA LYS A 55 -2.35 3.65 -7.89
C LYS A 55 -2.66 2.37 -8.70
N ALA A 56 -3.58 1.53 -8.23
CA ALA A 56 -4.01 0.33 -8.94
C ALA A 56 -4.64 0.65 -10.30
N LEU A 57 -5.50 1.67 -10.36
CA LEU A 57 -6.12 2.14 -11.62
C LEU A 57 -5.08 2.65 -12.61
N VAL A 58 -4.11 3.46 -12.15
CA VAL A 58 -3.01 3.95 -12.99
C VAL A 58 -2.17 2.79 -13.55
N LYS A 59 -1.93 1.73 -12.76
CA LYS A 59 -1.21 0.53 -13.21
C LYS A 59 -1.94 -0.22 -14.34
N ARG A 60 -3.28 -0.21 -14.31
CA ARG A 60 -4.17 -0.85 -15.30
C ARG A 60 -4.55 0.06 -16.47
N ASP A 61 -3.96 1.24 -16.56
CA ASP A 61 -4.29 2.26 -17.57
C ASP A 61 -5.73 2.81 -17.49
N GLU A 62 -6.37 2.68 -16.34
CA GLU A 62 -7.76 3.12 -16.08
C GLU A 62 -7.80 4.37 -15.17
N ALA A 63 -6.84 5.28 -15.36
CA ALA A 63 -6.65 6.42 -14.46
C ALA A 63 -7.92 7.29 -14.35
N ARG A 64 -8.36 7.52 -13.10
CA ARG A 64 -9.54 8.37 -12.81
C ARG A 64 -9.20 9.83 -12.57
N LEU A 65 -7.92 10.13 -12.41
CA LEU A 65 -7.42 11.49 -12.20
C LEU A 65 -6.17 11.68 -13.06
N VAL A 66 -6.14 12.84 -13.71
CA VAL A 66 -5.00 13.31 -14.50
C VAL A 66 -4.53 14.67 -13.96
N CYS A 67 -3.30 15.04 -14.26
CA CYS A 67 -2.81 16.40 -13.99
C CYS A 67 -3.68 17.41 -14.77
N ALA A 68 -4.13 18.48 -14.11
CA ALA A 68 -4.93 19.50 -14.78
C ALA A 68 -4.14 20.23 -15.89
N THR A 69 -2.81 20.33 -15.72
CA THR A 69 -1.91 21.03 -16.64
C THR A 69 -1.56 20.20 -17.87
N CYS A 70 -0.94 19.03 -17.69
CA CYS A 70 -0.43 18.22 -18.82
C CYS A 70 -1.33 17.04 -19.21
N GLY A 71 -2.37 16.71 -18.42
CA GLY A 71 -3.25 15.58 -18.71
C GLY A 71 -2.65 14.19 -18.46
N VAL A 72 -1.40 14.10 -18.00
CA VAL A 72 -0.77 12.83 -17.63
C VAL A 72 -1.48 12.20 -16.43
N PRO A 73 -1.72 10.87 -16.42
CA PRO A 73 -2.24 10.15 -15.27
C PRO A 73 -1.46 10.41 -13.97
N VAL A 74 -2.19 10.69 -12.89
CA VAL A 74 -1.60 10.94 -11.57
C VAL A 74 -2.07 9.92 -10.54
N TYR A 75 -1.22 9.66 -9.55
CA TYR A 75 -1.57 8.85 -8.38
C TYR A 75 -1.27 9.60 -7.09
N LEU A 76 -2.01 9.25 -6.03
CA LEU A 76 -1.80 9.84 -4.72
C LEU A 76 -0.57 9.20 -4.05
N ALA A 77 0.34 10.04 -3.57
CA ALA A 77 1.52 9.70 -2.79
C ALA A 77 1.38 10.21 -1.35
N CYS A 78 2.27 9.77 -0.47
CA CYS A 78 2.29 10.16 0.93
C CYS A 78 3.73 10.36 1.40
N SER A 79 4.00 11.45 2.10
CA SER A 79 5.32 11.80 2.61
C SER A 79 5.67 10.96 3.84
N THR A 80 6.93 11.02 4.27
CA THR A 80 7.39 10.43 5.53
C THR A 80 6.65 11.00 6.74
N THR A 81 6.26 12.27 6.69
CA THR A 81 5.44 12.97 7.69
C THR A 81 3.93 12.76 7.52
N LYS A 82 3.52 11.71 6.78
CA LYS A 82 2.12 11.31 6.57
C LYS A 82 1.23 12.38 5.93
N ARG A 83 1.79 13.22 5.06
CA ARG A 83 1.03 14.21 4.26
C ARG A 83 0.91 13.77 2.81
N PHE A 84 -0.28 13.93 2.24
CA PHE A 84 -0.60 13.46 0.89
C PHE A 84 -0.31 14.50 -0.19
N PHE A 85 -0.01 14.02 -1.40
CA PHE A 85 0.25 14.83 -2.59
C PHE A 85 0.12 13.97 -3.85
N PHE A 86 0.04 14.57 -5.04
CA PHE A 86 -0.01 13.82 -6.30
C PHE A 86 1.35 13.74 -6.98
N ARG A 87 1.56 12.65 -7.71
CA ARG A 87 2.71 12.44 -8.60
C ARG A 87 2.24 11.98 -9.98
N HIS A 88 2.97 12.34 -11.01
CA HIS A 88 2.76 11.80 -12.34
C HIS A 88 3.15 10.32 -12.42
N ARG A 89 2.45 9.57 -13.28
CA ARG A 89 2.83 8.20 -13.65
C ARG A 89 4.21 8.19 -14.33
N HIS A 90 4.39 9.07 -15.30
CA HIS A 90 5.63 9.30 -16.06
C HIS A 90 5.83 10.81 -16.24
N GLU A 91 7.07 11.24 -16.45
CA GLU A 91 7.42 12.64 -16.72
C GLU A 91 8.27 12.65 -17.99
N ASP A 92 7.79 13.36 -19.01
CA ASP A 92 8.43 13.56 -20.31
C ASP A 92 8.95 15.00 -20.47
N GLY A 93 8.87 15.81 -19.41
CA GLY A 93 9.24 17.22 -19.40
C GLY A 93 8.16 18.17 -19.92
N SER A 94 6.99 17.66 -20.34
CA SER A 94 5.88 18.50 -20.83
C SER A 94 5.17 19.30 -19.73
N CYS A 95 5.40 18.95 -18.48
CA CYS A 95 4.77 19.57 -17.32
C CYS A 95 5.81 20.34 -16.50
N PRO A 96 5.52 21.59 -16.08
CA PRO A 96 6.42 22.34 -15.20
C PRO A 96 6.53 21.72 -13.79
N ALA A 97 5.54 20.90 -13.40
CA ALA A 97 5.56 20.21 -12.12
C ALA A 97 6.45 18.97 -12.18
N VAL A 98 7.60 19.03 -11.48
CA VAL A 98 8.55 17.92 -11.36
C VAL A 98 8.24 17.15 -10.08
N THR A 99 7.73 15.93 -10.21
CA THR A 99 7.23 15.14 -9.08
C THR A 99 8.05 13.88 -8.81
N ARG A 100 8.96 13.53 -9.73
CA ARG A 100 9.89 12.41 -9.59
C ARG A 100 11.26 12.89 -9.10
N THR A 101 11.93 12.00 -8.37
CA THR A 101 13.32 12.18 -7.92
C THR A 101 14.25 11.35 -8.80
N GLU A 102 15.51 11.73 -8.90
CA GLU A 102 16.55 11.00 -9.64
C GLU A 102 16.81 9.59 -9.07
N LEU A 103 16.54 9.37 -7.78
CA LEU A 103 16.72 8.07 -7.15
C LEU A 103 15.69 7.06 -7.66
N SER A 104 16.16 5.91 -8.13
CA SER A 104 15.29 4.82 -8.53
C SER A 104 14.62 4.18 -7.31
N GLU A 105 13.54 3.44 -7.55
CA GLU A 105 12.89 2.67 -6.48
C GLU A 105 13.86 1.64 -5.87
N ALA A 106 14.74 1.05 -6.68
CA ALA A 106 15.76 0.10 -6.21
C ALA A 106 16.75 0.78 -5.27
N ASP A 107 17.21 2.00 -5.59
CA ASP A 107 18.15 2.76 -4.77
C ASP A 107 17.52 3.15 -3.43
N ILE A 108 16.28 3.64 -3.45
CA ILE A 108 15.55 3.99 -2.23
C ILE A 108 15.34 2.75 -1.35
N ARG A 109 15.04 1.59 -1.94
CA ARG A 109 14.93 0.32 -1.18
C ARG A 109 16.27 -0.05 -0.57
N ALA A 110 17.35 -0.01 -1.36
CA ALA A 110 18.69 -0.32 -0.88
C ALA A 110 19.09 0.61 0.27
N MET A 111 18.85 1.92 0.14
CA MET A 111 19.09 2.91 1.20
C MET A 111 18.27 2.65 2.46
N LYS A 112 17.01 2.25 2.31
CA LYS A 112 16.09 2.04 3.43
C LYS A 112 16.34 0.75 4.19
N TYR A 113 16.79 -0.29 3.50
CA TYR A 113 16.93 -1.64 4.05
C TYR A 113 18.38 -2.13 4.09
N ARG A 114 19.40 -1.23 4.02
CA ARG A 114 20.85 -1.53 4.07
C ARG A 114 21.20 -2.57 5.14
N GLY A 115 21.12 -3.86 4.79
CA GLY A 115 21.37 -4.99 5.70
C GLY A 115 20.41 -5.13 6.89
N ALA A 116 19.23 -4.50 6.88
CA ALA A 116 18.40 -4.44 8.09
C ALA A 116 17.67 -5.76 8.38
N GLN A 117 18.14 -6.43 9.45
CA GLN A 117 17.40 -7.47 10.17
C GLN A 117 16.06 -6.92 10.68
N GLU A 118 15.08 -7.81 10.88
CA GLU A 118 13.77 -7.46 11.42
C GLU A 118 13.88 -6.62 12.72
N SER A 119 13.29 -5.40 12.71
CA SER A 119 13.36 -4.48 13.85
C SER A 119 12.60 -5.01 15.09
N ALA A 120 13.04 -4.64 16.30
CA ALA A 120 12.36 -5.00 17.55
C ALA A 120 10.90 -4.52 17.59
N ALA A 121 10.59 -3.37 16.99
CA ALA A 121 9.22 -2.89 16.89
C ALA A 121 8.34 -3.81 16.03
N HIS A 122 8.90 -4.39 14.96
CA HIS A 122 8.17 -5.31 14.07
C HIS A 122 7.81 -6.59 14.81
N LYS A 123 8.79 -7.16 15.53
CA LYS A 123 8.61 -8.33 16.39
C LYS A 123 7.51 -8.10 17.42
N ARG A 124 7.56 -6.97 18.14
CA ARG A 124 6.54 -6.61 19.14
C ARG A 124 5.12 -6.57 18.58
N ILE A 125 4.93 -6.05 17.37
CA ILE A 125 3.60 -6.00 16.75
C ILE A 125 3.16 -7.39 16.29
N LYS A 126 4.06 -8.21 15.72
CA LYS A 126 3.75 -9.60 15.39
C LYS A 126 3.29 -10.37 16.64
N ASP A 127 4.00 -10.22 17.76
CA ASP A 127 3.64 -10.87 19.02
C ASP A 127 2.28 -10.40 19.53
N LEU A 128 1.98 -9.10 19.42
CA LEU A 128 0.68 -8.57 19.79
C LEU A 128 -0.44 -9.15 18.92
N LEU A 129 -0.23 -9.25 17.60
CA LEU A 129 -1.20 -9.85 16.67
C LEU A 129 -1.45 -11.32 17.01
N LEU A 130 -0.39 -12.10 17.22
CA LEU A 130 -0.51 -13.51 17.60
C LEU A 130 -1.32 -13.66 18.88
N ARG A 131 -0.96 -12.95 19.95
CA ARG A 131 -1.69 -13.02 21.22
C ARG A 131 -3.15 -12.61 21.07
N SER A 132 -3.43 -11.56 20.31
CA SER A 132 -4.79 -11.06 20.10
C SER A 132 -5.65 -12.07 19.33
N LEU A 133 -5.10 -12.66 18.27
CA LEU A 133 -5.82 -13.64 17.45
C LEU A 133 -6.00 -14.96 18.21
N SER A 134 -5.00 -15.41 18.96
CA SER A 134 -5.09 -16.63 19.77
C SER A 134 -6.07 -16.51 20.94
N ALA A 135 -6.35 -15.29 21.42
CA ALA A 135 -7.31 -15.05 22.49
C ALA A 135 -8.78 -15.09 22.02
N ASP A 136 -9.03 -15.06 20.71
CA ASP A 136 -10.39 -15.07 20.14
C ASP A 136 -10.67 -16.42 19.47
N PRO A 137 -11.60 -17.24 20.02
CA PRO A 137 -11.89 -18.59 19.54
C PRO A 137 -12.38 -18.69 18.09
N ARG A 138 -12.80 -17.58 17.49
CA ARG A 138 -13.21 -17.54 16.07
C ARG A 138 -12.03 -17.74 15.12
N PHE A 139 -10.81 -17.49 15.59
CA PHE A 139 -9.60 -17.70 14.81
C PHE A 139 -8.95 -19.06 15.15
N LYS A 140 -8.64 -19.79 14.09
CA LYS A 140 -8.02 -21.12 14.11
C LYS A 140 -6.69 -21.06 13.36
N ASP A 141 -5.81 -22.02 13.61
CA ASP A 141 -4.50 -22.15 12.95
C ASP A 141 -3.67 -20.86 12.92
N VAL A 142 -3.73 -20.09 14.02
CA VAL A 142 -2.94 -18.85 14.16
C VAL A 142 -1.47 -19.22 14.16
N ALA A 143 -0.72 -18.72 13.18
CA ALA A 143 0.69 -19.04 13.00
C ALA A 143 1.47 -17.82 12.50
N SER A 144 2.66 -17.61 13.07
CA SER A 144 3.62 -16.64 12.56
C SER A 144 4.40 -17.21 11.39
N GLU A 145 4.59 -16.39 10.35
CA GLU A 145 5.52 -16.70 9.27
C GLU A 145 5.30 -18.08 8.60
N ARG A 146 4.04 -18.48 8.36
CA ARG A 146 3.73 -19.72 7.64
C ARG A 146 3.80 -19.50 6.14
N THR A 147 4.63 -20.23 5.42
CA THR A 147 4.76 -20.06 3.96
C THR A 147 3.53 -20.56 3.20
N TRP A 148 3.00 -19.71 2.32
CA TRP A 148 1.88 -19.99 1.41
C TRP A 148 2.43 -20.15 -0.01
N ARG A 149 1.98 -21.21 -0.69
CA ARG A 149 2.23 -21.40 -2.14
C ARG A 149 1.15 -20.67 -2.92
N ALA A 150 1.55 -20.06 -4.02
CA ALA A 150 0.64 -19.52 -5.00
C ALA A 150 -0.25 -20.61 -5.62
N SER A 151 -1.44 -20.21 -6.08
CA SER A 151 -2.28 -21.00 -6.99
C SER A 151 -1.74 -21.08 -8.41
N GLU A 152 -2.31 -21.98 -9.20
CA GLU A 152 -2.17 -21.96 -10.66
C GLU A 152 -2.41 -20.55 -11.22
N GLY A 153 -1.44 -20.05 -11.98
CA GLY A 153 -1.46 -18.70 -12.58
C GLY A 153 -0.66 -17.63 -11.81
N LEU A 154 -0.21 -17.88 -10.59
CA LEU A 154 0.72 -17.02 -9.85
C LEU A 154 2.03 -17.76 -9.56
N CYS A 155 3.17 -17.14 -9.84
CA CYS A 155 4.49 -17.67 -9.46
C CYS A 155 4.91 -17.17 -8.07
N GLY A 156 5.30 -18.09 -7.18
CA GLY A 156 6.11 -17.77 -6.01
C GLY A 156 5.61 -18.32 -4.66
N LEU A 157 6.49 -18.22 -3.66
CA LEU A 157 6.22 -18.47 -2.24
C LEU A 157 6.06 -17.12 -1.53
N ARG A 158 5.03 -16.98 -0.69
CA ARG A 158 4.88 -15.80 0.19
C ARG A 158 4.70 -16.24 1.62
N ARG A 159 5.29 -15.49 2.54
CA ARG A 159 5.28 -15.78 3.97
C ARG A 159 4.68 -14.56 4.68
N PRO A 160 3.37 -14.52 4.96
CA PRO A 160 2.78 -13.43 5.74
C PRO A 160 3.41 -13.39 7.13
N ASP A 161 3.47 -12.21 7.74
CA ASP A 161 4.01 -12.04 9.09
C ASP A 161 3.21 -12.86 10.11
N VAL A 162 1.88 -12.81 10.02
CA VAL A 162 0.95 -13.65 10.78
C VAL A 162 -0.15 -14.16 9.86
N SER A 163 -0.56 -15.40 10.05
CA SER A 163 -1.70 -16.00 9.35
C SER A 163 -2.69 -16.57 10.36
N ALA A 164 -3.97 -16.55 10.00
CA ALA A 164 -5.04 -17.20 10.76
C ALA A 164 -6.10 -17.74 9.79
N ARG A 165 -6.99 -18.58 10.30
CA ARG A 165 -8.15 -19.10 9.60
C ARG A 165 -9.41 -18.81 10.40
N THR A 166 -10.49 -18.50 9.72
CA THR A 166 -11.86 -18.52 10.26
C THR A 166 -12.61 -19.68 9.60
N ASP A 167 -13.87 -19.90 9.95
CA ASP A 167 -14.65 -20.98 9.33
C ASP A 167 -14.80 -20.82 7.81
N THR A 168 -14.79 -19.57 7.32
CA THR A 168 -14.99 -19.23 5.90
C THR A 168 -13.72 -18.79 5.20
N ASP A 169 -12.81 -18.11 5.91
CA ASP A 169 -11.74 -17.34 5.28
C ASP A 169 -10.34 -17.68 5.82
N ARG A 170 -9.35 -17.61 4.92
CA ARG A 170 -7.93 -17.59 5.29
C ARG A 170 -7.44 -16.14 5.33
N LEU A 171 -6.83 -15.76 6.43
CA LEU A 171 -6.38 -14.39 6.69
C LEU A 171 -4.86 -14.33 6.71
N ALA A 172 -4.33 -13.33 6.01
CA ALA A 172 -2.92 -12.97 5.99
C ALA A 172 -2.75 -11.55 6.54
N PHE A 173 -1.93 -11.41 7.58
CA PHE A 173 -1.59 -10.15 8.21
C PHE A 173 -0.14 -9.80 7.90
N GLU A 174 0.08 -8.54 7.50
CA GLU A 174 1.38 -8.00 7.09
C GLU A 174 1.64 -6.73 7.92
N VAL A 175 2.70 -6.76 8.73
CA VAL A 175 3.07 -5.69 9.66
C VAL A 175 3.91 -4.65 8.91
N GLN A 176 3.34 -3.46 8.70
CA GLN A 176 4.03 -2.38 7.99
C GLN A 176 4.43 -1.25 8.92
N LEU A 177 5.68 -1.30 9.41
CA LEU A 177 6.23 -0.27 10.26
C LEU A 177 6.89 0.90 9.53
N SER A 178 7.27 0.70 8.28
CA SER A 178 7.95 1.72 7.50
C SER A 178 7.22 1.99 6.19
N THR A 179 7.39 3.19 5.63
CA THR A 179 6.74 3.59 4.37
C THR A 179 7.29 2.79 3.20
N THR A 180 6.65 1.69 2.82
CA THR A 180 7.06 0.90 1.63
C THR A 180 6.42 1.45 0.34
N PHE A 181 6.92 0.99 -0.80
CA PHE A 181 6.37 1.32 -2.10
C PHE A 181 4.96 0.75 -2.24
N MET A 182 4.03 1.57 -2.73
CA MET A 182 2.64 1.15 -2.87
C MET A 182 2.51 -0.06 -3.81
N ASP A 183 3.36 -0.16 -4.84
CA ASP A 183 3.37 -1.28 -5.78
C ASP A 183 3.70 -2.62 -5.08
N VAL A 184 4.54 -2.60 -4.03
CA VAL A 184 4.79 -3.78 -3.18
C VAL A 184 3.56 -4.17 -2.38
N VAL A 185 2.86 -3.19 -1.80
CA VAL A 185 1.64 -3.43 -1.01
C VAL A 185 0.55 -4.03 -1.90
N LEU A 186 0.34 -3.44 -3.09
CA LEU A 186 -0.65 -3.93 -4.05
C LEU A 186 -0.31 -5.33 -4.55
N SER A 187 0.96 -5.61 -4.88
CA SER A 187 1.38 -6.95 -5.31
C SER A 187 1.16 -8.02 -4.24
N ARG A 188 1.44 -7.71 -2.96
CA ARG A 188 1.16 -8.63 -1.85
C ARG A 188 -0.34 -8.87 -1.69
N LYS A 189 -1.16 -7.81 -1.79
CA LYS A 189 -2.61 -7.92 -1.71
C LYS A 189 -3.20 -8.75 -2.86
N GLU A 190 -2.74 -8.53 -4.09
CA GLU A 190 -3.14 -9.33 -5.26
C GLU A 190 -2.82 -10.82 -5.04
N PHE A 191 -1.64 -11.14 -4.49
CA PHE A 191 -1.26 -12.53 -4.18
C PHE A 191 -2.21 -13.21 -3.19
N TYR A 192 -2.58 -12.54 -2.09
CA TYR A 192 -3.41 -13.14 -1.05
C TYR A 192 -4.91 -13.19 -1.39
N LEU A 193 -5.37 -12.36 -2.34
CA LEU A 193 -6.76 -12.38 -2.81
C LEU A 193 -7.01 -13.38 -3.94
N SER A 194 -5.96 -13.89 -4.58
CA SER A 194 -6.09 -14.97 -5.56
C SER A 194 -6.39 -16.30 -4.85
N PRO A 195 -7.36 -17.10 -5.34
CA PRO A 195 -7.73 -18.36 -4.72
C PRO A 195 -6.53 -19.31 -4.78
N VAL A 196 -6.04 -19.81 -3.64
CA VAL A 196 -4.90 -20.76 -3.58
C VAL A 196 -5.35 -22.15 -4.06
N SER A 197 -4.59 -22.78 -4.96
CA SER A 197 -4.87 -24.14 -5.42
C SER A 197 -4.64 -25.10 -4.25
N THR A 198 -5.71 -25.72 -3.79
CA THR A 198 -5.67 -26.82 -2.83
C THR A 198 -5.49 -28.13 -3.58
N ASN A 199 -4.33 -28.35 -4.20
CA ASN A 199 -3.90 -29.69 -4.60
C ASN A 199 -2.69 -30.07 -3.76
N GLY A 200 -3.00 -30.69 -2.63
CA GLY A 200 -2.04 -31.20 -1.66
C GLY A 200 -2.78 -32.00 -0.60
N THR A 201 -3.69 -32.87 -1.02
CA THR A 201 -4.19 -33.93 -0.16
C THR A 201 -3.10 -34.98 -0.08
N ASP A 202 -2.61 -35.20 1.14
CA ASP A 202 -1.94 -36.42 1.57
C ASP A 202 -2.65 -37.64 0.98
N LEU A 203 -1.95 -38.36 0.09
CA LEU A 203 -2.18 -39.79 -0.10
C LEU A 203 -1.12 -40.51 0.75
N ARG A 204 -1.48 -40.72 2.02
CA ARG A 204 -1.08 -41.90 2.77
C ARG A 204 -2.34 -42.72 3.00
N LEU A 205 -2.57 -43.68 2.13
CA LEU A 205 -2.90 -45.08 2.36
C LEU A 205 -2.87 -45.79 1.00
#